data_AF-A0A4U8Q3M8-F1
#
_entry.id   AF-A0A4U8Q3M8-F1
#
_cell.length_a   1.000
_cell.length_b   1.000
_cell.length_c   1.000
_cell.angle_alpha   90.00
_cell.angle_beta   90.00
_cell.angle_gamma   90.00
#
_symmetry.space_group_name_H-M   'P 1'
#
loop_
_entity.id
_entity.type
_entity.pdbx_description
1 polymer ?
#
loop_
_entity_poly.entity_id
_entity_poly.type
_entity_poly.pdbx_seq_one_letter_code
_entity_poly.pdbx_strand_id
1 'polypeptide(L)'
;MLRKSFEKCWESFKPICIAIVVRFLVDDPAVILSSWRKAAGQEAYVIRLFESTGRRRKVKVCLPLDGYEQELELKPFELRTFQWTPGAVGLKDCDIFGKAMVSGSTVL
;
A
#
# COMPACT_ATOMS: atom_id res chain seq x y z
N MET A 1 5.98 -8.19 -21.31
CA MET A 1 6.42 -7.02 -20.52
C MET A 1 6.14 -7.20 -19.04
N LEU A 2 4.90 -7.55 -18.64
CA LEU A 2 4.48 -7.80 -17.25
C LEU A 2 5.36 -8.79 -16.46
N ARG A 3 5.83 -9.87 -17.09
CA ARG A 3 6.71 -10.86 -16.42
C ARG A 3 8.04 -10.26 -15.92
N LYS A 4 8.64 -9.32 -16.68
CA LYS A 4 9.91 -8.70 -16.30
C LYS A 4 9.77 -7.72 -15.13
N SER A 5 8.67 -6.95 -15.09
CA SER A 5 8.39 -6.06 -13.95
C SER A 5 8.05 -6.85 -12.68
N PHE A 6 7.32 -7.96 -12.82
CA PHE A 6 7.07 -8.88 -11.73
C PHE A 6 8.36 -9.51 -11.19
N GLU A 7 9.24 -10.03 -12.06
CA GLU A 7 10.52 -10.62 -11.65
C GLU A 7 11.41 -9.59 -10.92
N LYS A 8 11.51 -8.36 -11.43
CA LYS A 8 12.31 -7.31 -10.79
C LYS A 8 11.78 -6.94 -9.39
N CYS A 9 10.46 -6.80 -9.24
CA CYS A 9 9.87 -6.52 -7.92
C CYS A 9 9.98 -7.75 -7.01
N TRP A 10 9.80 -8.97 -7.53
CA TRP A 10 9.95 -10.20 -6.76
C TRP A 10 11.37 -10.36 -6.18
N GLU A 11 12.42 -10.16 -6.98
CA GLU A 11 13.82 -10.28 -6.55
C GLU A 11 14.15 -9.40 -5.34
N SER A 12 13.55 -8.22 -5.22
CA SER A 12 13.79 -7.29 -4.10
C SER A 12 13.00 -7.63 -2.83
N PHE A 13 11.98 -8.50 -2.91
CA PHE A 13 11.04 -8.82 -1.82
C PHE A 13 11.04 -10.32 -1.46
N LYS A 14 12.03 -11.06 -1.97
CA LYS A 14 12.19 -12.51 -1.89
C LYS A 14 12.00 -13.18 -0.52
N PRO A 15 12.32 -12.58 0.64
CA PRO A 15 12.20 -13.29 1.92
C PRO A 15 10.83 -13.16 2.62
N ILE A 16 9.88 -12.37 2.10
CA ILE A 16 8.66 -11.98 2.87
C ILE A 16 7.34 -12.37 2.18
N CYS A 17 7.36 -12.69 0.89
CA CYS A 17 6.12 -12.85 0.11
C CYS A 17 5.85 -14.32 -0.26
N ILE A 18 4.77 -14.91 0.26
CA ILE A 18 4.23 -16.19 -0.23
C ILE A 18 3.62 -15.93 -1.62
N ALA A 19 4.27 -16.44 -2.66
CA ALA A 19 3.77 -16.40 -4.03
C ALA A 19 2.58 -17.34 -4.20
N ILE A 20 1.37 -16.79 -4.28
CA ILE A 20 0.30 -17.16 -5.22
C ILE A 20 -0.63 -15.92 -5.26
N VAL A 21 -0.52 -15.10 -6.30
CA VAL A 21 -1.34 -13.89 -6.58
C VAL A 21 -1.14 -12.69 -5.63
N VAL A 22 0.11 -12.27 -5.41
CA VAL A 22 0.37 -11.05 -4.63
C VAL A 22 0.18 -9.80 -5.52
N ARG A 23 -0.94 -9.08 -5.32
CA ARG A 23 -1.24 -7.81 -6.00
C ARG A 23 -0.60 -6.58 -5.35
N PHE A 24 -0.11 -6.72 -4.11
CA PHE A 24 0.49 -5.64 -3.34
C PHE A 24 1.63 -6.18 -2.48
N LEU A 25 2.80 -5.58 -2.60
CA LEU A 25 4.02 -5.95 -1.90
C LEU A 25 4.47 -4.80 -0.99
N VAL A 26 5.03 -5.15 0.17
CA VAL A 26 5.69 -4.24 1.12
C VAL A 26 7.04 -4.87 1.49
N ASP A 27 8.11 -4.09 1.46
CA ASP A 27 9.49 -4.57 1.60
C ASP A 27 9.96 -4.69 3.06
N ASP A 28 9.32 -3.96 3.98
CA ASP A 28 9.57 -4.04 5.41
C ASP A 28 8.53 -4.96 6.09
N PRO A 29 8.95 -6.10 6.68
CA PRO A 29 8.04 -7.03 7.34
C PRO A 29 7.41 -6.45 8.62
N ALA A 30 7.93 -5.34 9.16
CA ALA A 30 7.33 -4.62 10.27
C ALA A 30 6.07 -3.84 9.88
N VAL A 31 5.85 -3.61 8.58
CA VAL A 31 4.66 -2.92 8.06
C VAL A 31 3.67 -3.93 7.51
N ILE A 32 2.51 -3.98 8.16
CA ILE A 32 1.47 -5.00 7.91
C ILE A 32 0.43 -4.42 6.97
N LEU A 33 0.15 -5.11 5.86
CA LEU A 33 -1.03 -4.89 5.04
C LEU A 33 -2.26 -5.43 5.78
N SER A 34 -2.92 -4.57 6.56
CA SER A 34 -4.04 -4.96 7.43
C SER A 34 -5.39 -5.00 6.71
N SER A 35 -5.50 -4.35 5.54
CA SER A 35 -6.72 -4.38 4.72
C SER A 35 -6.41 -4.17 3.25
N TRP A 36 -7.07 -4.95 2.40
CA TRP A 36 -7.16 -4.76 0.96
C TRP A 36 -8.58 -5.10 0.54
N ARG A 37 -9.38 -4.10 0.16
CA ARG A 37 -10.78 -4.31 -0.26
C ARG A 37 -11.17 -3.39 -1.40
N LYS A 38 -12.09 -3.83 -2.26
CA LYS A 38 -12.72 -2.93 -3.24
C LYS A 38 -13.66 -1.96 -2.50
N ALA A 39 -13.64 -0.69 -2.86
CA ALA A 39 -14.57 0.32 -2.36
C ALA A 39 -15.96 0.05 -2.96
N ALA A 40 -17.01 0.18 -2.13
CA ALA A 40 -18.37 -0.12 -2.56
C ALA A 40 -18.81 0.86 -3.66
N GLY A 41 -19.24 0.31 -4.80
CA GLY A 41 -19.71 1.11 -5.95
C GLY A 41 -18.62 1.91 -6.66
N GLN A 42 -17.33 1.62 -6.43
CA GLN A 42 -16.22 2.34 -7.05
C GLN A 42 -15.22 1.37 -7.68
N GLU A 43 -14.58 1.78 -8.78
CA GLU A 43 -13.40 1.13 -9.34
C GLU A 43 -12.13 1.57 -8.59
N ALA A 44 -12.15 1.41 -7.27
CA ALA A 44 -11.06 1.75 -6.40
C ALA A 44 -10.91 0.70 -5.29
N TYR A 45 -9.70 0.60 -4.75
CA TYR A 45 -9.35 -0.24 -3.62
C TYR A 45 -8.99 0.63 -2.43
N VAL A 46 -9.42 0.20 -1.24
CA VAL A 46 -8.98 0.74 0.04
C VAL A 46 -7.91 -0.19 0.60
N ILE A 47 -6.75 0.39 0.90
CA ILE A 47 -5.53 -0.30 1.33
C ILE A 47 -5.15 0.27 2.69
N ARG A 48 -4.81 -0.58 3.67
CA ARG A 48 -4.35 -0.14 4.98
C ARG A 48 -3.01 -0.72 5.33
N LEU A 49 -2.08 0.15 5.72
CA LEU A 49 -0.76 -0.22 6.20
C LEU A 49 -0.63 0.19 7.67
N PHE A 50 -0.12 -0.72 8.47
CA PHE A 50 0.11 -0.50 9.90
C PHE A 50 1.57 -0.75 10.26
N GLU A 51 2.20 0.24 10.88
CA GLU A 51 3.53 0.09 11.47
C GLU A 51 3.42 -0.58 12.85
N SER A 52 3.94 -1.81 12.98
CA SER A 52 3.67 -2.65 14.16
C SER A 52 4.68 -2.53 15.31
N THR A 53 5.79 -1.80 15.12
CA THR A 53 6.94 -1.83 16.05
C THR A 53 7.09 -0.58 16.91
N GLY A 54 6.32 0.47 16.65
CA GLY A 54 6.46 1.76 17.33
C GLY A 54 7.70 2.53 16.89
N ARG A 55 8.20 2.28 15.68
CA ARG A 55 9.38 2.95 15.11
C ARG A 55 9.01 3.58 13.79
N ARG A 56 9.60 4.74 13.48
CA ARG A 56 9.47 5.34 12.14
C ARG A 56 10.05 4.40 11.10
N ARG A 57 9.30 4.12 10.03
CA ARG A 57 9.70 3.25 8.91
C ARG A 57 9.59 3.97 7.59
N LYS A 58 10.60 3.78 6.74
CA LYS A 58 10.51 4.07 5.30
C LYS A 58 10.33 2.73 4.61
N VAL A 59 9.28 2.62 3.82
CA VAL A 59 8.91 1.38 3.13
C VAL A 59 8.64 1.62 1.67
N LYS A 60 8.90 0.63 0.85
CA LYS A 60 8.54 0.59 -0.55
C LYS A 60 7.33 -0.30 -0.74
N VAL A 61 6.30 0.25 -1.37
CA VAL A 61 5.12 -0.49 -1.79
C VAL A 61 5.15 -0.69 -3.29
N CYS A 62 4.74 -1.87 -3.74
CA CYS A 62 4.75 -2.25 -5.15
C CYS A 62 3.45 -2.95 -5.52
N LEU A 63 2.85 -2.57 -6.66
CA LEU A 63 1.79 -3.32 -7.32
C LEU A 63 2.33 -3.84 -8.66
N PRO A 64 2.89 -5.07 -8.68
CA PRO A 64 3.66 -5.56 -9.83
C PRO A 64 2.85 -5.65 -11.13
N LEU A 65 1.56 -5.94 -11.04
CA LEU A 65 0.68 -6.08 -12.20
C LEU A 65 0.34 -4.73 -12.84
N ASP A 66 0.47 -3.64 -12.08
CA ASP A 66 0.18 -2.29 -12.50
C ASP A 66 1.47 -1.49 -12.79
N GLY A 67 2.64 -2.12 -12.64
CA GLY A 67 3.94 -1.47 -12.82
C GLY A 67 4.18 -0.31 -11.86
N TYR A 68 3.51 -0.33 -10.70
CA TYR A 68 3.51 0.76 -9.74
C TYR A 68 4.47 0.49 -8.58
N GLU A 69 5.22 1.52 -8.19
CA GLU A 69 6.11 1.51 -7.04
C GLU A 69 6.08 2.89 -6.36
N GLN A 70 6.04 2.94 -5.04
CA GLN A 70 6.09 4.18 -4.26
C GLN A 70 6.82 3.97 -2.95
N GLU A 71 7.63 4.95 -2.55
CA GLU A 71 8.17 5.04 -1.19
C GLU A 71 7.19 5.77 -0.28
N LEU A 72 6.97 5.21 0.90
CA LEU A 72 6.13 5.76 1.95
C LEU A 72 6.94 5.89 3.24
N GLU A 73 6.56 6.87 4.06
CA GLU A 73 7.02 6.97 5.43
C GLU A 73 5.83 6.74 6.37
N LEU A 74 6.03 5.86 7.35
CA LEU A 74 5.09 5.61 8.45
C LEU A 74 5.72 6.05 9.78
N LYS A 75 4.92 6.72 10.61
CA LYS A 75 5.24 7.08 12.00
C LYS A 75 5.08 5.85 12.91
N PRO A 76 5.67 5.88 14.13
CA PRO A 76 5.42 4.88 15.16
C PRO A 76 3.93 4.55 15.33
N PHE A 77 3.57 3.27 15.22
CA PHE A 77 2.18 2.79 15.35
C PHE A 77 1.15 3.46 14.43
N GLU A 78 1.60 4.01 13.30
CA GLU A 78 0.71 4.67 12.36
C GLU A 78 -0.11 3.65 11.57
N LEU A 79 -1.43 3.87 11.51
CA LEU A 79 -2.34 3.22 10.57
C LEU A 79 -2.66 4.19 9.44
N ARG A 80 -2.00 4.04 8.27
CA ARG A 80 -2.31 4.83 7.08
C ARG A 80 -3.28 4.10 6.17
N THR A 81 -4.30 4.82 5.71
CA THR A 81 -5.31 4.30 4.79
C THR A 81 -5.18 5.02 3.45
N PHE A 82 -5.11 4.23 2.39
CA PHE A 82 -4.94 4.70 1.03
C PHE A 82 -6.09 4.24 0.15
N GLN A 83 -6.39 5.06 -0.84
CA GLN A 83 -7.19 4.71 -1.98
C GLN A 83 -6.29 4.53 -3.19
N TRP A 84 -6.54 3.46 -3.95
CA TRP A 84 -5.84 3.16 -5.19
C TRP A 84 -6.83 2.80 -6.29
N THR A 85 -6.58 3.26 -7.51
CA THR A 85 -7.35 2.92 -8.70
C THR A 85 -6.39 2.34 -9.75
N PRO A 86 -6.75 1.26 -10.46
CA PRO A 86 -5.93 0.75 -11.55
C PRO A 86 -5.55 1.84 -12.56
N GLY A 87 -4.26 1.94 -12.90
CA GLY A 87 -3.72 2.98 -13.78
C GLY A 87 -3.53 4.36 -13.14
N ALA A 88 -3.83 4.53 -11.85
CA ALA A 88 -3.54 5.79 -11.15
C ALA A 88 -2.02 5.99 -10.94
N VAL A 89 -1.62 7.26 -10.88
CA VAL A 89 -0.23 7.69 -10.69
C VAL A 89 0.28 7.47 -9.25
N GLY A 90 -0.61 7.17 -8.30
CA GLY A 90 -0.27 7.18 -6.87
C GLY A 90 -1.32 6.56 -5.97
N LEU A 91 -0.88 6.10 -4.80
CA LEU A 91 -1.74 5.93 -3.63
C LEU A 91 -2.15 7.31 -3.12
N LYS A 92 -3.43 7.48 -2.82
CA LYS A 92 -3.98 8.72 -2.25
C LYS A 92 -4.41 8.47 -0.81
N ASP A 93 -4.00 9.32 0.12
CA ASP A 93 -4.50 9.23 1.48
C ASP A 93 -6.03 9.40 1.53
N CYS A 94 -6.67 8.61 2.39
CA CYS A 94 -8.10 8.65 2.63
C CYS A 94 -8.41 8.38 4.11
N ASP A 95 -9.65 8.65 4.50
CA ASP A 95 -10.12 8.33 5.84
C ASP A 95 -10.23 6.81 6.05
N ILE A 96 -10.58 6.41 7.27
CA ILE A 96 -10.74 4.98 7.62
C ILE A 96 -11.83 4.29 6.76
N PHE A 97 -12.81 5.02 6.22
CA PHE A 97 -13.87 4.46 5.39
C PHE A 97 -13.50 4.37 3.91
N GLY A 98 -12.39 4.99 3.50
CA GLY A 98 -11.94 5.06 2.12
C GLY A 98 -12.46 6.28 1.36
N LYS A 99 -12.90 7.33 2.05
CA LYS A 99 -13.27 8.62 1.45
C LYS A 99 -12.05 9.54 1.41
N ALA A 100 -11.90 10.30 0.33
CA ALA A 100 -10.81 11.26 0.21
C ALA A 100 -10.75 12.18 1.44
N MET A 101 -9.54 12.40 1.97
CA MET A 101 -9.37 13.33 3.09
C MET A 101 -9.69 14.75 2.60
N VAL A 102 -10.66 15.40 3.23
CA VAL A 102 -10.96 16.80 2.96
C VAL A 102 -9.86 17.64 3.60
N SER A 103 -9.23 18.54 2.85
CA SER A 103 -8.22 19.46 3.37
C SER A 103 -8.85 20.35 4.44
N GLY A 104 -8.69 19.97 5.71
CA GLY A 104 -9.25 20.71 6.86
C GLY A 104 -9.61 19.87 8.09
N SER A 105 -9.67 18.54 7.99
CA SER A 105 -9.91 17.70 9.18
C SER A 105 -8.60 17.41 9.92
N THR A 106 -8.14 18.39 10.69
CA THR A 106 -7.27 18.13 11.85
C THR A 106 -8.06 17.26 12.82
N VAL A 107 -7.76 15.98 12.88
CA VAL A 107 -8.18 15.14 14.00
C VAL A 107 -7.30 15.53 15.19
N LEU A 108 -7.93 16.11 16.22
CA LEU A 108 -7.33 16.38 17.53
C LEU A 108 -6.84 15.09 18.19
#